data_AF-A0A7S1SYC8-F1
#
_entry.id   AF-A0A7S1SYC8-F1
#
_cell.length_a   1.000
_cell.length_b   1.000
_cell.length_c   1.000
_cell.angle_alpha   90.00
_cell.angle_beta   90.00
_cell.angle_gamma   90.00
#
_symmetry.space_group_name_H-M   'P 1'
#
loop_
_entity.id
_entity.type
_entity.pdbx_description
1 polymer ?
#
loop_
_entity_poly.entity_id
_entity_poly.type
_entity_poly.pdbx_seq_one_letter_code
_entity_poly.pdbx_strand_id
1 'polypeptide(L)'
;EARGGIDANVADWTPPTTDDHTRPARASTFQGCYQFASLAWRCGSFNSLYARPPSTPFKTPRFASPPAAPLTPLQFLMAELALLPSHGYVALTVVLSVFVHSFYMSFKVGAARKKFGVDYPAMYAVGDSPEAKKFNCTQRGHQNSLETLPSFLALLLVAGARYPVTAAIAGVVYNAGKIVYFNGYASGDPSKRMRGAFSYFGFFTLIGAVVRAGLELLSS
;
A
#
# COMPACT_ATOMS: atom_id res chain seq x y z
N GLU A 1 22.13 47.66 -1.47
CA GLU A 1 20.99 46.79 -1.11
C GLU A 1 21.36 45.31 -1.17
N ALA A 2 21.40 44.66 -0.01
CA ALA A 2 21.62 43.22 0.11
C ALA A 2 20.81 42.66 1.29
N ARG A 3 19.88 41.77 0.96
CA ARG A 3 19.38 40.59 1.71
C ARG A 3 19.33 40.70 3.25
N GLY A 4 18.16 41.04 3.78
CA GLY A 4 17.81 40.82 5.19
C GLY A 4 17.39 39.37 5.43
N GLY A 5 18.29 38.56 5.99
CA GLY A 5 17.94 37.33 6.67
C GLY A 5 17.21 37.67 7.97
N ILE A 6 16.16 36.92 8.30
CA ILE A 6 15.43 37.09 9.55
C ILE A 6 16.10 36.18 10.58
N ASP A 7 16.63 36.83 11.61
CA ASP A 7 17.40 36.27 12.70
C ASP A 7 16.56 35.30 13.53
N ALA A 8 17.08 34.10 13.72
CA ALA A 8 16.65 33.19 14.77
C ALA A 8 17.46 33.54 16.03
N ASN A 9 16.80 33.96 17.11
CA ASN A 9 17.18 33.59 18.48
C ASN A 9 16.19 34.11 19.55
N VAL A 10 16.10 33.28 20.62
CA VAL A 10 15.81 33.58 22.04
C VAL A 10 14.54 32.94 22.62
N ALA A 11 14.73 31.74 23.17
CA ALA A 11 14.23 31.26 24.47
C ALA A 11 14.87 29.87 24.68
N ASP A 12 16.12 29.80 25.15
CA ASP A 12 16.51 29.71 26.57
C ASP A 12 16.14 28.38 27.24
N TRP A 13 17.02 27.39 27.08
CA TRP A 13 17.24 26.30 28.04
C TRP A 13 18.63 25.68 27.80
N THR A 14 19.56 25.85 28.76
CA THR A 14 20.81 25.06 28.91
C THR A 14 20.97 24.77 30.41
N PRO A 15 21.65 23.68 30.91
CA PRO A 15 22.98 23.15 30.51
C PRO A 15 23.11 21.59 30.67
N PRO A 16 24.29 20.91 30.71
CA PRO A 16 25.67 21.35 30.54
C PRO A 16 26.47 20.64 29.42
N THR A 17 27.53 21.34 29.03
CA THR A 17 28.63 20.94 28.15
C THR A 17 29.68 20.11 28.89
N THR A 18 30.11 19.00 28.30
CA THR A 18 31.54 18.63 28.28
C THR A 18 31.85 17.98 26.94
N ASP A 19 32.82 18.58 26.27
CA ASP A 19 33.43 18.22 25.01
C ASP A 19 34.00 16.80 25.02
N ASP A 20 34.01 16.12 23.86
CA ASP A 20 35.29 15.82 23.23
C ASP A 20 35.13 15.61 21.72
N HIS A 21 36.13 16.14 21.04
CA HIS A 21 36.29 16.30 19.62
C HIS A 21 36.68 15.00 18.91
N THR A 22 36.52 15.07 17.58
CA THR A 22 37.40 14.52 16.55
C THR A 22 36.82 13.43 15.63
N ARG A 23 36.76 13.83 14.35
CA ARG A 23 36.96 13.08 13.10
C ARG A 23 35.74 12.67 12.24
N PRO A 24 35.95 12.62 10.90
CA PRO A 24 35.09 13.32 9.96
C PRO A 24 34.31 12.38 9.02
N ALA A 25 33.38 13.01 8.29
CA ALA A 25 32.90 12.69 6.95
C ALA A 25 32.50 11.24 6.63
N ARG A 26 31.26 11.05 6.17
CA ARG A 26 30.94 10.63 4.78
C ARG A 26 29.50 10.07 4.73
N ALA A 27 28.78 10.57 3.74
CA ALA A 27 27.46 10.17 3.24
C ALA A 27 26.90 8.81 3.70
N SER A 28 25.70 8.84 4.30
CA SER A 28 24.76 7.72 4.33
C SER A 28 23.43 8.16 3.74
N THR A 29 23.46 8.50 2.45
CA THR A 29 22.26 8.61 1.62
C THR A 29 22.23 7.36 0.74
N PHE A 30 21.05 6.75 0.58
CA PHE A 30 20.78 5.67 -0.37
C PHE A 30 21.44 4.30 -0.11
N GLN A 31 20.95 3.54 0.87
CA GLN A 31 21.23 2.09 0.93
C GLN A 31 20.06 1.31 1.57
N GLY A 32 18.85 1.44 1.01
CA GLY A 32 17.68 0.71 1.50
C GLY A 32 16.74 0.18 0.41
N CYS A 33 17.08 0.32 -0.89
CA CYS A 33 16.13 0.05 -1.98
C CYS A 33 16.55 -1.01 -3.02
N TYR A 34 17.64 -1.76 -2.85
CA TYR A 34 18.10 -2.69 -3.89
C TYR A 34 18.58 -4.05 -3.36
N GLN A 35 17.70 -4.88 -2.80
CA GLN A 35 18.05 -6.30 -2.54
C GLN A 35 16.93 -7.34 -2.75
N PHE A 36 15.79 -7.01 -3.37
CA PHE A 36 14.76 -8.03 -3.67
C PHE A 36 14.47 -8.28 -5.16
N ALA A 37 15.34 -7.81 -6.06
CA ALA A 37 15.16 -7.98 -7.51
C ALA A 37 16.18 -8.96 -8.13
N SER A 38 16.51 -10.05 -7.45
CA SER A 38 17.38 -11.10 -7.99
C SER A 38 16.79 -12.49 -7.73
N LEU A 39 15.66 -12.83 -8.36
CA LEU A 39 15.32 -14.23 -8.66
C LEU A 39 14.16 -14.33 -9.69
N ALA A 40 14.35 -13.73 -10.85
CA ALA A 40 13.57 -14.09 -12.04
C ALA A 40 14.46 -13.84 -13.26
N TRP A 41 14.35 -14.72 -14.26
CA TRP A 41 15.16 -14.80 -15.49
C TRP A 41 16.34 -15.79 -15.45
N ARG A 42 16.01 -17.08 -15.41
CA ARG A 42 16.51 -17.97 -16.47
C ARG A 42 15.33 -18.47 -17.28
N CYS A 43 15.28 -17.97 -18.50
CA CYS A 43 14.33 -18.25 -19.55
C CYS A 43 14.75 -19.53 -20.30
N GLY A 44 13.77 -20.28 -20.78
CA GLY A 44 13.86 -20.95 -22.08
C GLY A 44 14.43 -22.37 -22.12
N SER A 45 13.54 -23.35 -22.18
CA SER A 45 13.57 -24.39 -23.22
C SER A 45 12.18 -25.00 -23.35
N PHE A 46 11.39 -24.38 -24.24
CA PHE A 46 10.09 -24.85 -24.69
C PHE A 46 10.26 -25.28 -26.14
N ASN A 47 10.89 -26.43 -26.39
CA ASN A 47 10.68 -27.19 -27.61
C ASN A 47 11.30 -28.58 -27.52
N SER A 48 10.72 -29.52 -28.25
CA SER A 48 11.13 -30.92 -28.38
C SER A 48 10.59 -31.85 -27.29
N LEU A 49 9.41 -32.41 -27.55
CA LEU A 49 9.11 -33.86 -27.44
C LEU A 49 7.67 -34.12 -27.91
N TYR A 50 7.36 -33.72 -29.15
CA TYR A 50 6.24 -34.31 -29.90
C TYR A 50 6.81 -35.43 -30.78
N ALA A 51 6.97 -36.61 -30.19
CA ALA A 51 7.09 -37.86 -30.94
C ALA A 51 5.87 -38.71 -30.57
N ARG A 52 4.92 -38.86 -31.50
CA ARG A 52 3.82 -39.84 -31.38
C ARG A 52 4.35 -41.22 -31.76
N PRO A 53 4.27 -42.24 -30.89
CA PRO A 53 4.32 -43.64 -31.33
C PRO A 53 2.91 -44.15 -31.73
N PRO A 54 2.84 -45.22 -32.54
CA PRO A 54 1.65 -45.62 -33.30
C PRO A 54 0.54 -46.25 -32.46
N SER A 55 -0.69 -46.12 -32.97
CA SER A 55 -1.92 -46.68 -32.41
C SER A 55 -1.91 -48.22 -32.40
N THR A 56 -1.94 -48.81 -31.22
CA THR A 56 -2.37 -50.20 -31.02
C THR A 56 -3.77 -50.22 -30.42
N PRO A 57 -4.67 -51.14 -30.83
CA PRO A 57 -6.03 -51.20 -30.30
C PRO A 57 -6.01 -51.82 -28.91
N PHE A 58 -6.19 -50.99 -27.88
CA PHE A 58 -6.28 -51.43 -26.50
C PHE A 58 -7.69 -51.97 -26.20
N LYS A 59 -7.80 -53.28 -25.92
CA LYS A 59 -9.01 -53.90 -25.35
C LYS A 59 -9.28 -53.29 -23.97
N THR A 60 -10.43 -52.64 -23.80
CA THR A 60 -10.90 -52.19 -22.48
C THR A 60 -11.26 -53.39 -21.59
N PRO A 61 -10.62 -53.60 -20.43
CA PRO A 61 -11.23 -54.39 -19.37
C PRO A 61 -12.32 -53.55 -18.70
N ARG A 62 -13.50 -54.14 -18.49
CA ARG A 62 -14.55 -53.55 -17.65
C ARG A 62 -14.00 -53.38 -16.24
N PHE A 63 -13.65 -52.14 -15.86
CA PHE A 63 -13.38 -51.78 -14.47
C PHE A 63 -14.69 -51.87 -13.70
N ALA A 64 -14.79 -52.85 -12.80
CA ALA A 64 -15.79 -52.84 -11.75
C ALA A 64 -15.55 -51.60 -10.88
N SER A 65 -16.58 -50.79 -10.68
CA SER A 65 -16.54 -49.63 -9.79
C SER A 65 -16.24 -50.08 -8.35
N PRO A 66 -15.26 -49.49 -7.65
CA PRO A 66 -15.03 -49.79 -6.25
C PRO A 66 -16.21 -49.28 -5.39
N PRO A 67 -16.55 -49.96 -4.28
CA PRO A 67 -17.59 -49.50 -3.37
C PRO A 67 -17.19 -48.15 -2.75
N ALA A 68 -18.16 -47.23 -2.67
CA ALA A 68 -17.98 -45.92 -2.07
C ALA A 68 -17.43 -46.06 -0.64
N ALA A 69 -16.18 -45.66 -0.44
CA ALA A 69 -15.59 -45.57 0.89
C ALA A 69 -16.32 -44.48 1.70
N PRO A 70 -16.68 -44.73 2.97
CA PRO A 70 -17.29 -43.71 3.81
C PRO A 70 -16.26 -42.60 4.10
N LEU A 71 -16.65 -41.36 3.84
CA LEU A 71 -15.83 -40.16 4.06
C LEU A 71 -15.41 -40.10 5.54
N THR A 72 -14.11 -40.01 5.80
CA THR A 72 -13.55 -39.95 7.15
C THR A 72 -13.77 -38.56 7.77
N PRO A 73 -13.93 -38.45 9.11
CA PRO A 73 -14.15 -37.17 9.81
C PRO A 73 -12.95 -36.21 9.75
N LEU A 74 -11.85 -36.61 9.09
CA LEU A 74 -10.63 -35.81 8.95
C LEU A 74 -10.76 -34.71 7.88
N GLN A 75 -11.81 -34.75 7.05
CA GLN A 75 -12.14 -33.66 6.12
C GLN A 75 -12.71 -32.42 6.83
N PHE A 76 -13.16 -32.54 8.08
CA PHE A 76 -13.71 -31.42 8.85
C PHE A 76 -12.65 -30.54 9.53
N LEU A 77 -11.35 -30.86 9.41
CA LEU A 77 -10.27 -30.08 10.01
C LEU A 77 -9.16 -29.73 9.01
N MET A 78 -9.53 -29.41 7.78
CA MET A 78 -8.65 -28.66 6.88
C MET A 78 -9.37 -27.40 6.43
N ALA A 79 -9.42 -26.42 7.33
CA ALA A 79 -9.52 -25.02 6.93
C ALA A 79 -8.20 -24.64 6.24
N GLU A 80 -7.91 -25.28 5.11
CA GLU A 80 -6.90 -24.79 4.20
C GLU A 80 -7.45 -23.45 3.72
N LEU A 81 -6.71 -22.37 4.00
CA LEU A 81 -6.96 -21.09 3.35
C LEU A 81 -6.58 -21.28 1.87
N ALA A 82 -7.38 -22.06 1.15
CA ALA A 82 -7.27 -22.29 -0.27
C ALA A 82 -7.64 -20.96 -0.91
N LEU A 83 -6.65 -20.07 -1.00
CA LEU A 83 -6.75 -18.78 -1.63
C LEU A 83 -7.18 -19.02 -3.07
N LEU A 84 -8.47 -18.81 -3.35
CA LEU A 84 -8.96 -18.82 -4.72
C LEU A 84 -8.13 -17.81 -5.54
N PRO A 85 -7.91 -18.05 -6.84
CA PRO A 85 -7.18 -17.12 -7.72
C PRO A 85 -7.68 -15.66 -7.63
N SER A 86 -8.96 -15.45 -7.31
CA SER A 86 -9.56 -14.13 -7.09
C SER A 86 -8.94 -13.31 -5.95
N HIS A 87 -8.35 -13.95 -4.94
CA HIS A 87 -7.69 -13.24 -3.83
C HIS A 87 -6.40 -12.54 -4.27
N GLY A 88 -5.83 -12.93 -5.42
CA GLY A 88 -4.72 -12.20 -6.03
C GLY A 88 -5.04 -10.74 -6.30
N TYR A 89 -6.30 -10.39 -6.59
CA TYR A 89 -6.73 -9.00 -6.78
C TYR A 89 -6.61 -8.17 -5.50
N VAL A 90 -6.91 -8.77 -4.34
CA VAL A 90 -6.78 -8.11 -3.04
C VAL A 90 -5.30 -7.87 -2.74
N ALA A 91 -4.44 -8.87 -2.96
CA ALA A 91 -3.00 -8.73 -2.78
C ALA A 91 -2.41 -7.61 -3.67
N LEU A 92 -2.78 -7.56 -4.95
CA LEU A 92 -2.38 -6.48 -5.86
C LEU A 92 -2.88 -5.12 -5.40
N THR A 93 -4.09 -5.05 -4.85
CA THR A 93 -4.66 -3.80 -4.31
C THR A 93 -3.94 -3.33 -3.06
N VAL A 94 -3.49 -4.24 -2.19
CA VAL A 94 -2.63 -3.92 -1.04
C VAL A 94 -1.30 -3.33 -1.53
N VAL A 95 -0.65 -3.98 -2.49
CA VAL A 95 0.61 -3.49 -3.08
C VAL A 95 0.41 -2.11 -3.70
N LEU A 96 -0.66 -1.91 -4.48
CA LEU A 96 -1.05 -0.61 -5.02
C LEU A 96 -1.14 0.46 -3.93
N SER A 97 -1.75 0.13 -2.79
CA SER A 97 -1.92 1.06 -1.67
C SER A 97 -0.57 1.47 -1.06
N VAL A 98 0.38 0.55 -0.96
CA VAL A 98 1.75 0.86 -0.54
C VAL A 98 2.43 1.82 -1.53
N PHE A 99 2.33 1.56 -2.83
CA PHE A 99 2.87 2.46 -3.86
C PHE A 99 2.27 3.86 -3.82
N VAL A 100 0.95 3.96 -3.62
CA VAL A 100 0.24 5.25 -3.57
C VAL A 100 0.57 6.03 -2.30
N HIS A 101 0.43 5.41 -1.13
CA HIS A 101 0.54 6.10 0.15
C HIS A 101 1.98 6.27 0.64
N SER A 102 2.82 5.24 0.48
CA SER A 102 4.18 5.24 1.02
C SER A 102 5.21 5.76 0.03
N PHE A 103 5.07 5.48 -1.26
CA PHE A 103 6.04 5.94 -2.25
C PHE A 103 5.60 7.26 -2.88
N TYR A 104 4.48 7.29 -3.60
CA TYR A 104 4.05 8.46 -4.36
C TYR A 104 3.87 9.72 -3.50
N MET A 105 3.11 9.64 -2.41
CA MET A 105 2.88 10.81 -1.54
C MET A 105 4.16 11.24 -0.79
N SER A 106 4.94 10.29 -0.26
CA SER A 106 6.19 10.59 0.44
C SER A 106 7.23 11.24 -0.49
N PHE A 107 7.38 10.76 -1.72
CA PHE A 107 8.27 11.39 -2.70
C PHE A 107 7.83 12.81 -3.03
N LYS A 108 6.51 13.06 -3.14
CA LYS A 108 6.00 14.41 -3.37
C LYS A 108 6.24 15.34 -2.18
N VAL A 109 6.11 14.85 -0.95
CA VAL A 109 6.49 15.59 0.26
C VAL A 109 7.99 15.88 0.27
N GLY A 110 8.84 14.90 -0.01
CA GLY A 110 10.30 15.08 -0.08
C GLY A 110 10.72 16.07 -1.16
N ALA A 111 10.11 16.00 -2.35
CA ALA A 111 10.33 16.97 -3.41
C ALA A 111 9.87 18.38 -3.01
N ALA A 112 8.74 18.50 -2.30
CA ALA A 112 8.27 19.77 -1.77
C ALA A 112 9.21 20.33 -0.70
N ARG A 113 9.76 19.50 0.21
CA ARG A 113 10.77 19.92 1.19
C ARG A 113 11.98 20.56 0.50
N LYS A 114 12.51 19.90 -0.52
CA LYS A 114 13.63 20.42 -1.31
C LYS A 114 13.28 21.72 -2.05
N LYS A 115 12.05 21.82 -2.58
CA LYS A 115 11.60 23.00 -3.32
C LYS A 115 11.43 24.23 -2.43
N PHE A 116 10.97 24.04 -1.20
CA PHE A 116 10.64 25.13 -0.27
C PHE A 116 11.71 25.36 0.81
N GLY A 117 12.80 24.58 0.80
CA GLY A 117 13.92 24.76 1.73
C GLY A 117 13.58 24.44 3.20
N VAL A 118 12.72 23.45 3.43
CA VAL A 118 12.34 23.06 4.80
C VAL A 118 13.27 21.95 5.30
N ASP A 119 14.24 22.34 6.12
CA ASP A 119 15.20 21.44 6.74
C ASP A 119 14.54 20.54 7.81
N TYR A 120 15.09 19.34 7.97
CA TYR A 120 14.74 18.48 9.10
C TYR A 120 15.29 19.12 10.40
N PRO A 121 14.57 19.05 11.53
CA PRO A 121 13.38 18.23 11.83
C PRO A 121 12.04 18.96 11.63
N ALA A 122 12.02 20.15 11.03
CA ALA A 122 10.80 20.96 10.93
C ALA A 122 9.73 20.25 10.07
N MET A 123 8.56 19.98 10.66
CA MET A 123 7.47 19.34 9.94
C MET A 123 6.72 20.30 9.02
N TYR A 124 6.56 21.54 9.45
CA TYR A 124 5.82 22.59 8.77
C TYR A 124 6.72 23.80 8.51
N ALA A 125 6.48 24.49 7.41
CA ALA A 125 7.08 25.78 7.13
C ALA A 125 6.41 26.85 8.01
N VAL A 126 7.22 27.71 8.61
CA VAL A 126 6.76 28.84 9.43
C VAL A 126 6.52 30.04 8.52
N GLY A 127 5.43 30.77 8.77
CA GLY A 127 5.02 31.94 7.98
C GLY A 127 3.82 31.67 7.05
N ASP A 128 3.20 32.76 6.57
CA ASP A 128 1.99 32.71 5.72
C ASP A 128 2.30 32.94 4.23
N SER A 129 3.51 32.57 3.78
CA SER A 129 3.84 32.65 2.36
C SER A 129 3.02 31.64 1.55
N PRO A 130 2.67 31.94 0.28
CA PRO A 130 1.97 31.01 -0.59
C PRO A 130 2.69 29.66 -0.73
N GLU A 131 4.01 29.69 -0.69
CA GLU A 131 4.92 28.54 -0.73
C GLU A 131 4.85 27.71 0.55
N ALA A 132 4.92 28.37 1.72
CA ALA A 132 4.78 27.72 3.02
C ALA A 132 3.41 27.05 3.15
N LYS A 133 2.35 27.72 2.70
CA LYS A 133 1.00 27.15 2.67
C LYS A 133 0.90 25.91 1.79
N LYS A 134 1.49 25.93 0.58
CA LYS A 134 1.54 24.75 -0.31
C LYS A 134 2.30 23.59 0.31
N PHE A 135 3.43 23.84 0.95
CA PHE A 135 4.19 22.83 1.67
C PHE A 135 3.37 22.22 2.82
N ASN A 136 2.84 23.07 3.70
CA ASN A 136 2.05 22.67 4.86
C ASN A 136 0.82 21.87 4.43
N CYS A 137 0.18 22.27 3.34
CA CYS A 137 -0.92 21.53 2.76
C CYS A 137 -0.47 20.16 2.26
N THR A 138 0.62 20.08 1.49
CA THR A 138 1.17 18.81 0.98
C THR A 138 1.50 17.85 2.13
N GLN A 139 2.18 18.33 3.17
CA GLN A 139 2.50 17.54 4.36
C GLN A 139 1.24 17.02 5.06
N ARG A 140 0.25 17.90 5.31
CA ARG A 140 -1.01 17.52 5.99
C ARG A 140 -1.83 16.52 5.17
N GLY A 141 -1.85 16.66 3.85
CA GLY A 141 -2.55 15.75 2.95
C GLY A 141 -1.99 14.33 2.98
N HIS A 142 -0.66 14.19 3.08
CA HIS A 142 -0.01 12.89 3.25
C HIS A 142 -0.30 12.29 4.63
N GLN A 143 -0.16 13.07 5.70
CA GLN A 143 -0.46 12.63 7.06
C GLN A 143 -1.91 12.14 7.22
N ASN A 144 -2.89 12.88 6.68
CA ASN A 144 -4.29 12.43 6.69
C ASN A 144 -4.47 11.07 5.99
N SER A 145 -3.70 10.83 4.94
CA SER A 145 -3.75 9.57 4.21
C SER A 145 -3.15 8.42 5.04
N LEU A 146 -2.10 8.69 5.81
CA LEU A 146 -1.47 7.72 6.72
C LEU A 146 -2.33 7.42 7.95
N GLU A 147 -3.05 8.41 8.48
CA GLU A 147 -4.03 8.23 9.58
C GLU A 147 -5.13 7.23 9.20
N THR A 148 -5.59 7.27 7.94
CA THR A 148 -6.68 6.40 7.44
C THR A 148 -6.21 5.06 6.84
N LEU A 149 -4.93 4.96 6.48
CA LEU A 149 -4.36 3.77 5.82
C LEU A 149 -4.50 2.47 6.64
N PRO A 150 -4.21 2.41 7.95
CA PRO A 150 -4.30 1.15 8.69
C PRO A 150 -5.73 0.60 8.75
N SER A 151 -6.72 1.47 9.00
CA SER A 151 -8.13 1.08 8.99
C SER A 151 -8.57 0.59 7.61
N PHE A 152 -8.14 1.27 6.55
CA PHE A 152 -8.42 0.85 5.18
C PHE A 152 -7.83 -0.54 4.88
N LEU A 153 -6.57 -0.79 5.22
CA LEU A 153 -5.92 -2.09 4.97
C LEU A 153 -6.60 -3.21 5.75
N ALA A 154 -6.95 -2.96 7.02
CA ALA A 154 -7.69 -3.94 7.84
C ALA A 154 -9.04 -4.28 7.19
N LEU A 155 -9.82 -3.27 6.79
CA LEU A 155 -11.10 -3.48 6.12
C LEU A 155 -10.95 -4.20 4.78
N LEU A 156 -9.92 -3.87 3.99
CA LEU A 156 -9.65 -4.49 2.70
C LEU A 156 -9.32 -5.98 2.84
N LEU A 157 -8.48 -6.34 3.82
CA LEU A 157 -8.08 -7.72 4.06
C LEU A 157 -9.24 -8.56 4.62
N VAL A 158 -9.99 -8.02 5.59
CA VAL A 158 -11.14 -8.71 6.18
C VAL A 158 -12.27 -8.88 5.16
N ALA A 159 -12.63 -7.82 4.43
CA ALA A 159 -13.63 -7.91 3.36
C ALA A 159 -13.16 -8.83 2.25
N GLY A 160 -11.87 -8.78 1.90
CA GLY A 160 -11.26 -9.58 0.84
C GLY A 160 -11.23 -11.08 1.11
N ALA A 161 -11.25 -11.49 2.39
CA ALA A 161 -11.32 -12.89 2.78
C ALA A 161 -12.64 -13.58 2.37
N ARG A 162 -13.74 -12.81 2.34
CA ARG A 162 -15.08 -13.33 1.97
C ARG A 162 -15.54 -12.86 0.59
N TYR A 163 -15.20 -11.62 0.20
CA TYR A 163 -15.62 -10.97 -1.04
C TYR A 163 -14.42 -10.36 -1.80
N PRO A 164 -13.52 -11.19 -2.36
CA PRO A 164 -12.25 -10.71 -2.92
C PRO A 164 -12.40 -9.72 -4.08
N VAL A 165 -13.36 -9.92 -4.98
CA VAL A 165 -13.57 -9.04 -6.16
C VAL A 165 -14.13 -7.68 -5.73
N THR A 166 -15.18 -7.67 -4.89
CA THR A 166 -15.80 -6.43 -4.38
C THR A 166 -14.79 -5.62 -3.58
N ALA A 167 -14.02 -6.28 -2.71
CA ALA A 167 -12.99 -5.63 -1.91
C ALA A 167 -11.90 -5.01 -2.78
N ALA A 168 -11.43 -5.71 -3.82
CA ALA A 168 -10.44 -5.18 -4.74
C ALA A 168 -10.93 -3.95 -5.50
N ILE A 169 -12.15 -3.98 -6.06
CA ILE A 169 -12.74 -2.83 -6.77
C ILE A 169 -12.88 -1.64 -5.82
N ALA A 170 -13.44 -1.86 -4.62
CA ALA A 170 -13.60 -0.81 -3.62
C ALA A 170 -12.24 -0.22 -3.20
N GLY A 171 -11.21 -1.06 -3.06
CA GLY A 171 -9.85 -0.63 -2.76
C GLY A 171 -9.20 0.19 -3.87
N VAL A 172 -9.43 -0.15 -5.14
CA VAL A 172 -8.96 0.66 -6.28
C VAL A 172 -9.65 2.02 -6.30
N VAL A 173 -10.97 2.07 -6.10
CA VAL A 173 -11.75 3.33 -6.02
C VAL A 173 -11.24 4.21 -4.88
N TYR A 174 -10.98 3.63 -3.71
CA TYR A 174 -10.40 4.35 -2.57
C TYR A 174 -9.05 4.97 -2.90
N ASN A 175 -8.12 4.17 -3.46
CA ASN A 175 -6.77 4.63 -3.83
C ASN A 175 -6.82 5.75 -4.87
N ALA A 176 -7.64 5.61 -5.91
CA ALA A 176 -7.84 6.65 -6.92
C ALA A 176 -8.34 7.96 -6.29
N GLY A 177 -9.31 7.88 -5.37
CA GLY A 177 -9.82 9.04 -4.64
C GLY A 177 -8.76 9.68 -3.75
N LYS A 178 -7.91 8.90 -3.07
CA LYS A 178 -6.80 9.42 -2.26
C LYS A 178 -5.73 10.13 -3.11
N ILE A 179 -5.46 9.66 -4.33
CA ILE A 179 -4.56 10.36 -5.27
C ILE A 179 -5.14 11.73 -5.64
N VAL A 180 -6.43 11.78 -6.02
CA VAL A 180 -7.09 13.04 -6.39
C VAL A 180 -7.20 13.98 -5.19
N TYR A 181 -7.54 13.45 -4.01
CA TYR A 181 -7.56 14.19 -2.75
C TYR A 181 -6.21 14.86 -2.48
N PHE A 182 -5.13 14.08 -2.52
CA PHE A 182 -3.78 14.57 -2.23
C PHE A 182 -3.32 15.61 -3.26
N ASN A 183 -3.59 15.38 -4.55
CA ASN A 183 -3.24 16.34 -5.60
C ASN A 183 -4.04 17.64 -5.50
N GLY A 184 -5.32 17.57 -5.11
CA GLY A 184 -6.12 18.74 -4.78
C GLY A 184 -5.52 19.51 -3.60
N TYR A 185 -5.17 18.81 -2.52
CA TYR A 185 -4.61 19.38 -1.31
C TYR A 185 -3.24 20.05 -1.55
N ALA A 186 -2.37 19.41 -2.35
CA ALA A 186 -1.03 19.91 -2.68
C ALA A 186 -1.02 21.21 -3.51
N SER A 187 -2.17 21.68 -3.99
CA SER A 187 -2.27 22.96 -4.71
C SER A 187 -2.20 24.20 -3.81
N GLY A 188 -2.29 24.02 -2.47
CA GLY A 188 -2.26 25.11 -1.48
C GLY A 188 -3.62 25.64 -1.06
N ASP A 189 -4.70 25.11 -1.65
CA ASP A 189 -6.08 25.39 -1.25
C ASP A 189 -6.70 24.13 -0.60
N PRO A 190 -6.98 24.16 0.72
CA PRO A 190 -7.59 23.05 1.43
C PRO A 190 -8.94 22.61 0.87
N SER A 191 -9.70 23.51 0.22
CA SER A 191 -11.04 23.24 -0.29
C SER A 191 -11.02 22.25 -1.47
N LYS A 192 -9.93 22.25 -2.25
CA LYS A 192 -9.75 21.37 -3.42
C LYS A 192 -9.60 19.89 -3.06
N ARG A 193 -9.47 19.57 -1.76
CA ARG A 193 -9.51 18.19 -1.24
C ARG A 193 -10.82 17.47 -1.58
N MET A 194 -11.92 18.21 -1.69
CA MET A 194 -13.26 17.65 -1.96
C MET A 194 -13.36 16.94 -3.31
N ARG A 195 -12.45 17.22 -4.26
CA ARG A 195 -12.38 16.52 -5.54
C ARG A 195 -12.13 15.02 -5.39
N GLY A 196 -11.48 14.61 -4.30
CA GLY A 196 -11.23 13.21 -3.96
C GLY A 196 -12.29 12.57 -3.07
N ALA A 197 -13.40 13.25 -2.76
CA ALA A 197 -14.42 12.74 -1.83
C ALA A 197 -15.03 11.40 -2.26
N PHE A 198 -14.96 11.05 -3.54
CA PHE A 198 -15.38 9.74 -4.02
C PHE A 198 -14.58 8.56 -3.42
N SER A 199 -13.41 8.79 -2.79
CA SER A 199 -12.72 7.75 -2.01
C SER A 199 -13.61 7.15 -0.92
N TYR A 200 -14.53 7.94 -0.37
CA TYR A 200 -15.45 7.49 0.67
C TYR A 200 -16.39 6.39 0.18
N PHE A 201 -16.76 6.37 -1.10
CA PHE A 201 -17.56 5.26 -1.64
C PHE A 201 -16.83 3.92 -1.52
N GLY A 202 -15.54 3.88 -1.86
CA GLY A 202 -14.71 2.69 -1.68
C GLY A 202 -14.59 2.30 -0.20
N PHE A 203 -14.34 3.27 0.68
CA PHE A 203 -14.20 3.03 2.11
C PHE A 203 -15.48 2.48 2.77
N PHE A 204 -16.63 3.11 2.51
CA PHE A 204 -17.92 2.64 3.05
C PHE A 204 -18.38 1.32 2.43
N THR A 205 -18.02 1.05 1.18
CA THR A 205 -18.27 -0.27 0.56
C THR A 205 -17.52 -1.36 1.31
N LEU A 206 -16.25 -1.13 1.69
CA LEU A 206 -15.49 -2.08 2.49
C LEU A 206 -16.10 -2.28 3.87
N ILE A 207 -16.56 -1.21 4.54
CA ILE A 207 -17.27 -1.34 5.82
C ILE A 207 -18.52 -2.21 5.66
N GLY A 208 -19.35 -1.94 4.65
CA GLY A 208 -20.56 -2.72 4.39
C GLY A 208 -20.25 -4.19 4.10
N ALA A 209 -19.17 -4.47 3.35
CA ALA A 209 -18.72 -5.83 3.07
C ALA A 209 -18.26 -6.56 4.33
N VAL A 210 -17.53 -5.89 5.24
CA VAL A 210 -17.12 -6.46 6.53
C VAL A 210 -18.33 -6.71 7.43
N VAL A 211 -19.25 -5.76 7.54
CA VAL A 211 -20.48 -5.93 8.34
C VAL A 211 -21.27 -7.13 7.84
N ARG A 212 -21.47 -7.24 6.51
CA ARG A 212 -22.16 -8.38 5.91
C ARG A 212 -21.44 -9.70 6.20
N ALA A 213 -20.12 -9.75 6.03
CA ALA A 213 -19.33 -10.94 6.35
C ALA A 213 -19.48 -11.33 7.84
N GLY A 214 -19.48 -10.36 8.75
CA GLY A 214 -19.70 -10.59 10.18
C GLY A 214 -21.10 -11.12 10.49
N LEU A 215 -22.14 -10.57 9.86
CA LEU A 215 -23.52 -11.06 10.02
C LEU A 215 -23.68 -12.49 9.51
N GLU A 216 -23.09 -12.83 8.35
CA GLU A 216 -23.12 -14.19 7.81
C GLU A 216 -22.45 -15.18 8.79
N LEU A 217 -21.32 -14.80 9.41
CA LEU A 217 -20.61 -15.62 10.40
C LEU A 217 -21.38 -15.81 11.72
N LEU A 218 -22.19 -14.82 12.12
CA LEU A 218 -23.04 -14.95 13.31
C LEU A 218 -24.31 -15.77 13.04
N SER A 219 -24.72 -15.88 11.76
CA SER A 219 -25.91 -16.61 11.34
C SER A 219 -25.64 -18.07 10.93
N SER A 220 -24.38 -18.46 10.82
CA SER A 220 -23.93 -19.83 10.51
C SER A 220 -23.75 -20.66 11.77
#